data_AF-A0A453G1A8-F1
#
_entry.id   AF-A0A453G1A8-F1
#
_cell.length_a   1.000
_cell.length_b   1.000
_cell.length_c   1.000
_cell.angle_alpha   90.00
_cell.angle_beta   90.00
_cell.angle_gamma   90.00
#
_symmetry.space_group_name_H-M   'P 1'
#
loop_
_entity.id
_entity.type
_entity.pdbx_description
1 polymer ?
#
loop_
_entity_poly.entity_id
_entity_poly.type
_entity_poly.pdbx_seq_one_letter_code
_entity_poly.pdbx_strand_id
1 'polypeptide(L)'
;MDATRALLLPRSDGAVPGVVDFRGGPAPRASTGRWSAAMFVLGVEIAERFAYHGVSANLISYLTGPLGESTAGAAAAINAWSGVATMLPLLVACVADAWLGRFRTIVLASVLFVVSMGMLTLSSALPVFHSDGCTSFTSLSGACSPSPVQVTIFYVSLYLVALAEAGHKPCAQAFGADQFDQHHPEESVSRSSFFNWWYFGMCSGTAATTMVSSYIQDNIGWGLGFGIPCLVMVLALAMFLLGTRRYRYYTSTQSSPFARLARAFVALLKGSKSSQCAKLTLITVEIDVFGLSCDEQHSCG
;
A
#
# COMPACT_ATOMS: atom_id res chain seq x y z
N MET A 1 23.94 9.00 49.93
CA MET A 1 23.61 9.16 48.49
C MET A 1 22.53 8.13 48.21
N ASP A 2 21.31 8.63 47.99
CA ASP A 2 20.06 7.88 48.15
C ASP A 2 19.76 7.03 46.90
N ALA A 3 19.81 5.69 47.06
CA ALA A 3 19.57 4.72 45.99
C ALA A 3 18.16 4.85 45.38
N THR A 4 17.24 5.50 46.08
CA THR A 4 15.86 5.75 45.65
C THR A 4 15.76 6.82 44.56
N ARG A 5 16.75 7.74 44.45
CA ARG A 5 16.78 8.76 43.38
C ARG A 5 17.27 8.23 42.03
N ALA A 6 17.91 7.06 41.98
CA ALA A 6 18.36 6.44 40.73
C ALA A 6 17.23 5.74 39.96
N LEU A 7 16.08 5.49 40.59
CA LEU A 7 14.91 4.83 39.99
C LEU A 7 13.91 5.79 39.32
N LEU A 8 14.10 7.11 39.47
CA LEU A 8 13.22 8.14 38.89
C LEU A 8 13.81 8.88 37.69
N LEU A 9 15.03 8.52 37.27
CA LEU A 9 15.53 8.97 35.97
C LEU A 9 14.95 8.02 34.92
N PRO A 10 14.22 8.52 33.90
CA PRO A 10 13.89 7.68 32.76
C PRO A 10 15.21 7.12 32.25
N ARG A 11 15.32 5.79 32.27
CA ARG A 11 16.43 5.06 31.65
C ARG A 11 16.63 5.70 30.29
N SER A 12 17.79 6.32 30.07
CA SER A 12 18.10 6.95 28.79
C SER A 12 18.35 5.83 27.80
N ASP A 13 17.28 5.15 27.41
CA ASP A 13 17.27 4.28 26.26
C ASP A 13 17.69 5.18 25.11
N GLY A 14 18.96 5.05 24.72
CA GLY A 14 19.61 5.95 23.77
C GLY A 14 18.89 5.99 22.41
N ALA A 15 19.45 6.74 21.48
CA ALA A 15 18.92 6.77 20.13
C ALA A 15 18.96 5.37 19.49
N VAL A 16 17.96 5.04 18.68
CA VAL A 16 17.96 3.79 17.91
C VAL A 16 19.00 3.92 16.78
N PRO A 17 19.98 3.01 16.67
CA PRO A 17 21.02 3.10 15.64
C PRO A 17 20.44 3.05 14.22
N GLY A 18 20.92 3.94 13.33
CA GLY A 18 20.51 3.95 11.91
C GLY A 18 19.08 4.46 11.64
N VAL A 19 18.44 5.06 12.65
CA VAL A 19 17.07 5.56 12.58
C VAL A 19 17.02 7.05 12.92
N VAL A 20 16.28 7.82 12.13
CA VAL A 20 16.06 9.25 12.35
C VAL A 20 14.61 9.54 12.75
N ASP A 21 14.43 10.63 13.48
CA ASP A 21 13.12 11.19 13.79
C ASP A 21 12.59 12.04 12.62
N PHE A 22 11.41 12.64 12.80
CA PHE A 22 10.80 13.49 11.77
C PHE A 22 11.59 14.77 11.45
N ARG A 23 12.55 15.17 12.30
CA ARG A 23 13.43 16.32 12.12
C ARG A 23 14.76 15.92 11.45
N GLY A 24 14.98 14.63 11.20
CA GLY A 24 16.23 14.09 10.67
C GLY A 24 17.32 13.91 11.72
N GLY A 25 17.01 14.10 13.01
CA GLY A 25 17.93 13.83 14.12
C GLY A 25 17.87 12.37 14.60
N PRO A 26 18.78 11.93 15.48
CA PRO A 26 18.74 10.57 16.04
C PRO A 26 17.42 10.29 16.76
N ALA A 27 16.74 9.19 16.42
CA ALA A 27 15.42 8.88 16.97
C ALA A 27 15.52 8.40 18.44
N PRO A 28 14.97 9.13 19.43
CA PRO A 28 15.01 8.68 20.82
C PRO A 28 14.08 7.48 21.02
N ARG A 29 14.57 6.41 21.65
CA ARG A 29 13.78 5.18 21.83
C ARG A 29 12.55 5.40 22.72
N ALA A 30 12.64 6.27 23.71
CA ALA A 30 11.56 6.56 24.66
C ALA A 30 10.34 7.25 24.03
N SER A 31 10.54 8.06 22.98
CA SER A 31 9.49 8.92 22.41
C SER A 31 9.07 8.56 20.98
N THR A 32 9.77 7.64 20.32
CA THR A 32 9.50 7.25 18.92
C THR A 32 9.23 5.74 18.79
N GLY A 33 8.44 5.39 17.77
CA GLY A 33 8.12 4.02 17.41
C GLY A 33 7.17 3.33 18.39
N ARG A 34 7.35 2.01 18.51
CA ARG A 34 6.57 1.08 19.33
C ARG A 34 5.07 1.15 18.97
N TRP A 35 4.23 0.59 19.84
CA TRP A 35 2.78 0.57 19.65
C TRP A 35 2.17 1.95 19.43
N SER A 36 2.69 2.99 20.08
CA SER A 36 2.18 4.35 19.95
C SER A 36 2.23 4.90 18.52
N ALA A 37 3.24 4.50 17.75
CA ALA A 37 3.40 4.86 16.35
C ALA A 37 2.70 3.83 15.45
N ALA A 38 2.88 2.53 15.74
CA ALA A 38 2.31 1.44 14.96
C ALA A 38 0.78 1.50 14.86
N MET A 39 0.08 2.01 15.87
CA MET A 39 -1.38 2.17 15.83
C MET A 39 -1.86 3.14 14.75
N PHE A 40 -1.12 4.21 14.47
CA PHE A 40 -1.47 5.13 13.38
C PHE A 40 -1.28 4.48 12.02
N VAL A 41 -0.23 3.66 11.87
CA VAL A 41 0.02 2.87 10.65
C VAL A 41 -1.07 1.82 10.44
N LEU A 42 -1.48 1.13 11.51
CA LEU A 42 -2.57 0.16 11.43
C LEU A 42 -3.91 0.82 11.09
N GLY A 43 -4.16 2.04 11.59
CA GLY A 43 -5.37 2.79 11.27
C GLY A 43 -5.49 3.15 9.79
N VAL A 44 -4.39 3.60 9.16
CA VAL A 44 -4.38 3.89 7.71
C VAL A 44 -4.51 2.61 6.88
N GLU A 45 -3.91 1.50 7.32
CA GLU A 45 -4.09 0.20 6.69
C GLU A 45 -5.56 -0.25 6.69
N ILE A 46 -6.23 -0.21 7.84
CA ILE A 46 -7.63 -0.64 7.93
C ILE A 46 -8.52 0.21 7.01
N ALA A 47 -8.30 1.53 6.98
CA ALA A 47 -9.04 2.44 6.12
C ALA A 47 -8.80 2.16 4.62
N GLU A 48 -7.56 1.89 4.24
CA GLU A 48 -7.22 1.51 2.87
C GLU A 48 -7.89 0.18 2.50
N ARG A 49 -7.77 -0.85 3.35
CA ARG A 49 -8.42 -2.15 3.12
C ARG A 49 -9.93 -2.00 2.95
N PHE A 50 -10.55 -1.13 3.75
CA PHE A 50 -11.95 -0.78 3.63
C PHE A 50 -12.27 -0.16 2.27
N ALA A 51 -11.45 0.77 1.78
CA ALA A 51 -11.64 1.39 0.46
C ALA A 51 -11.44 0.40 -0.69
N TYR A 52 -10.33 -0.33 -0.73
CA TYR A 52 -10.03 -1.28 -1.81
C TYR A 52 -11.05 -2.42 -1.87
N HIS A 53 -11.34 -3.07 -0.73
CA HIS A 53 -12.31 -4.15 -0.71
C HIS A 53 -13.75 -3.64 -0.84
N GLY A 54 -14.05 -2.41 -0.41
CA GLY A 54 -15.35 -1.79 -0.63
C GLY A 54 -15.66 -1.60 -2.12
N VAL A 55 -14.66 -1.26 -2.93
CA VAL A 55 -14.80 -1.23 -4.39
C VAL A 55 -14.90 -2.66 -4.95
N SER A 56 -14.00 -3.55 -4.56
CA SER A 56 -13.91 -4.91 -5.11
C SER A 56 -15.16 -5.76 -4.83
N ALA A 57 -15.78 -5.61 -3.65
CA ALA A 57 -16.82 -6.48 -3.13
C ALA A 57 -18.07 -6.59 -4.01
N ASN A 58 -18.45 -5.50 -4.69
CA ASN A 58 -19.66 -5.46 -5.50
C ASN A 58 -19.44 -4.86 -6.90
N LEU A 59 -18.19 -4.84 -7.35
CA LEU A 59 -17.81 -4.22 -8.62
C LEU A 59 -18.57 -4.82 -9.81
N ILE A 60 -18.81 -6.14 -9.79
CA ILE A 60 -19.56 -6.83 -10.84
C ILE A 60 -20.99 -6.30 -10.99
N SER A 61 -21.67 -6.04 -9.88
CA SER A 61 -23.03 -5.50 -9.86
C SER A 61 -23.06 -4.06 -10.38
N TYR A 62 -22.03 -3.26 -10.09
CA TYR A 62 -21.90 -1.90 -10.64
C TYR A 62 -21.71 -1.91 -12.17
N LEU A 63 -20.79 -2.75 -12.65
CA LEU A 63 -20.47 -2.83 -14.08
C LEU A 63 -21.67 -3.34 -14.89
N THR A 64 -22.37 -4.36 -14.39
CA THR A 64 -23.50 -4.98 -15.09
C THR A 64 -24.83 -4.23 -14.94
N GLY A 65 -25.02 -3.54 -13.82
CA GLY A 65 -26.22 -2.73 -13.57
C GLY A 65 -26.04 -1.29 -14.09
N PRO A 66 -25.56 -0.35 -13.25
CA PRO A 66 -25.38 1.06 -13.62
C PRO A 66 -24.61 1.32 -14.93
N LEU A 67 -23.55 0.56 -15.23
CA LEU A 67 -22.80 0.74 -16.49
C LEU A 67 -23.31 -0.12 -17.65
N GLY A 68 -24.23 -1.05 -17.41
CA GLY A 68 -24.87 -1.87 -18.44
C GLY A 68 -23.92 -2.79 -19.22
N GLU A 69 -22.74 -3.12 -18.69
CA GLU A 69 -21.83 -4.05 -19.35
C GLU A 69 -22.37 -5.49 -19.32
N SER A 70 -22.02 -6.27 -20.34
CA SER A 70 -22.27 -7.72 -20.28
C SER A 70 -21.50 -8.37 -19.13
N THR A 71 -22.06 -9.42 -18.51
CA THR A 71 -21.39 -10.17 -17.44
C THR A 71 -19.99 -10.64 -17.82
N ALA A 72 -19.79 -11.04 -19.08
CA ALA A 72 -18.48 -11.45 -19.59
C ALA A 72 -17.49 -10.28 -19.69
N GLY A 73 -17.93 -9.13 -20.20
CA GLY A 73 -17.12 -7.90 -20.28
C GLY A 73 -16.73 -7.39 -18.89
N ALA A 74 -17.72 -7.31 -17.99
CA ALA A 74 -17.50 -6.90 -16.61
C ALA A 74 -16.53 -7.81 -15.86
N ALA A 75 -16.65 -9.14 -16.00
CA ALA A 75 -15.70 -10.08 -15.42
C ALA A 75 -14.29 -9.91 -15.99
N ALA A 76 -14.15 -9.67 -17.30
CA ALA A 76 -12.86 -9.39 -17.93
C ALA A 76 -12.23 -8.10 -17.38
N ALA A 77 -13.02 -7.04 -17.23
CA ALA A 77 -12.58 -5.76 -16.65
C ALA A 77 -12.10 -5.92 -15.20
N ILE A 78 -12.85 -6.65 -14.36
CA ILE A 78 -12.49 -6.93 -12.97
C ILE A 78 -11.19 -7.73 -12.88
N ASN A 79 -11.04 -8.76 -13.74
CA ASN A 79 -9.83 -9.57 -13.79
C ASN A 79 -8.62 -8.74 -14.25
N ALA A 80 -8.80 -7.86 -15.24
CA ALA A 80 -7.75 -6.95 -15.69
C ALA A 80 -7.34 -5.97 -14.59
N TRP A 81 -8.31 -5.37 -13.90
CA TRP A 81 -8.06 -4.47 -12.77
C TRP A 81 -7.33 -5.18 -11.63
N SER A 82 -7.77 -6.38 -11.25
CA SER A 82 -7.13 -7.21 -10.21
C SER A 82 -5.70 -7.62 -10.60
N GLY A 83 -5.49 -7.95 -11.88
CA GLY A 83 -4.16 -8.23 -12.44
C GLY A 83 -3.23 -7.03 -12.34
N VAL A 84 -3.72 -5.82 -12.64
CA VAL A 84 -2.94 -4.60 -12.48
C VAL A 84 -2.64 -4.34 -11.00
N ALA A 85 -3.62 -4.44 -10.11
CA ALA A 85 -3.44 -4.20 -8.67
C ALA A 85 -2.42 -5.17 -8.02
N THR A 86 -2.25 -6.37 -8.58
CA THR A 86 -1.30 -7.38 -8.06
C THR A 86 0.10 -7.26 -8.67
N MET A 87 0.23 -6.81 -9.92
CA MET A 87 1.54 -6.71 -10.61
C MET A 87 2.20 -5.34 -10.42
N LEU A 88 1.41 -4.26 -10.39
CA LEU A 88 1.89 -2.89 -10.24
C LEU A 88 2.69 -2.63 -8.94
N PRO A 89 2.43 -3.28 -7.78
CA PRO A 89 3.25 -3.12 -6.58
C PRO A 89 4.73 -3.40 -6.83
N LEU A 90 5.09 -4.32 -7.75
CA LEU A 90 6.50 -4.60 -8.08
C LEU A 90 7.20 -3.37 -8.64
N LEU A 91 6.54 -2.64 -9.55
CA LEU A 91 7.10 -1.43 -10.15
C LEU A 91 7.10 -0.27 -9.15
N VAL A 92 5.99 -0.08 -8.43
CA VAL A 92 5.85 1.04 -7.49
C VAL A 92 6.78 0.89 -6.28
N ALA A 93 6.96 -0.33 -5.76
CA ALA A 93 7.91 -0.58 -4.67
C ALA A 93 9.35 -0.23 -5.06
N CYS A 94 9.76 -0.49 -6.31
CA CYS A 94 11.08 -0.10 -6.81
C CYS A 94 11.27 1.42 -6.73
N VAL A 95 10.26 2.17 -7.18
CA VAL A 95 10.28 3.65 -7.19
C VAL A 95 10.23 4.20 -5.77
N ALA A 96 9.41 3.59 -4.90
CA ALA A 96 9.30 3.93 -3.49
C ALA A 96 10.63 3.76 -2.76
N ASP A 97 11.29 2.62 -2.92
CA ASP A 97 12.57 2.33 -2.27
C ASP A 97 13.74 3.14 -2.84
N ALA A 98 13.67 3.52 -4.13
CA ALA A 98 14.74 4.28 -4.76
C ALA A 98 14.67 5.78 -4.42
N TRP A 99 13.49 6.41 -4.54
CA TRP A 99 13.40 7.88 -4.63
C TRP A 99 12.49 8.52 -3.58
N LEU A 100 11.39 7.88 -3.19
CA LEU A 100 10.38 8.51 -2.33
C LEU A 100 10.54 8.18 -0.85
N GLY A 101 10.98 6.97 -0.53
CA GLY A 101 10.91 6.40 0.81
C GLY A 101 9.50 5.94 1.20
N ARG A 102 9.42 5.08 2.22
CA ARG A 102 8.18 4.41 2.65
C ARG A 102 7.10 5.39 3.09
N PHE A 103 7.43 6.33 3.99
CA PHE A 103 6.47 7.31 4.52
C PHE A 103 5.83 8.17 3.44
N ARG A 104 6.64 8.78 2.54
CA ARG A 104 6.12 9.65 1.48
C ARG A 104 5.27 8.87 0.49
N THR A 105 5.65 7.62 0.20
CA THR A 105 4.87 6.74 -0.67
C THR A 105 3.50 6.43 -0.06
N ILE A 106 3.42 6.13 1.24
CA ILE A 106 2.14 5.93 1.94
C ILE A 106 1.27 7.18 1.83
N VAL A 107 1.81 8.38 2.12
CA VAL A 107 1.04 9.63 2.03
C VAL A 107 0.52 9.88 0.62
N LEU A 108 1.36 9.72 -0.40
CA LEU A 108 0.95 9.90 -1.80
C LEU A 108 -0.08 8.87 -2.23
N ALA A 109 0.09 7.61 -1.83
CA ALA A 109 -0.88 6.55 -2.09
C ALA A 109 -2.23 6.84 -1.39
N SER A 110 -2.22 7.31 -0.15
CA SER A 110 -3.43 7.71 0.56
C SER A 110 -4.15 8.88 -0.12
N VAL A 111 -3.41 9.88 -0.62
CA VAL A 111 -4.01 10.97 -1.41
C VAL A 111 -4.61 10.44 -2.72
N LEU A 112 -3.91 9.53 -3.41
CA LEU A 112 -4.43 8.88 -4.62
C LEU A 112 -5.72 8.09 -4.33
N PHE A 113 -5.80 7.39 -3.19
CA PHE A 113 -7.04 6.73 -2.74
C PHE A 113 -8.18 7.72 -2.51
N VAL A 114 -7.92 8.86 -1.85
CA VAL A 114 -8.96 9.88 -1.64
C VAL A 114 -9.46 10.43 -2.99
N VAL A 115 -8.54 10.75 -3.91
CA VAL A 115 -8.90 11.25 -5.24
C VAL A 115 -9.69 10.20 -6.03
N SER A 116 -9.24 8.94 -6.03
CA SER A 116 -9.91 7.88 -6.77
C SER A 116 -11.29 7.57 -6.22
N MET A 117 -11.46 7.47 -4.89
CA MET A 117 -12.76 7.27 -4.26
C MET A 117 -13.68 8.48 -4.47
N GLY A 118 -13.13 9.69 -4.45
CA GLY A 118 -13.87 10.90 -4.79
C GLY A 118 -14.38 10.89 -6.23
N MET A 119 -13.55 10.48 -7.19
CA MET A 119 -13.94 10.34 -8.60
C MET A 119 -14.97 9.22 -8.81
N LEU A 120 -14.82 8.08 -8.14
CA LEU A 120 -15.82 7.00 -8.15
C LEU A 120 -17.18 7.50 -7.64
N THR A 121 -17.17 8.19 -6.50
CA THR A 121 -18.36 8.81 -5.90
C THR A 121 -19.00 9.82 -6.85
N LEU A 122 -18.19 10.67 -7.48
CA LEU A 122 -18.66 11.66 -8.44
C LEU A 122 -19.34 10.98 -9.64
N SER A 123 -18.71 9.93 -10.19
CA SER A 123 -19.22 9.17 -11.34
C SER A 123 -20.51 8.42 -11.04
N SER A 124 -20.76 8.06 -9.77
CA SER A 124 -21.93 7.29 -9.36
C SER A 124 -23.07 8.15 -8.79
N ALA A 125 -22.77 9.34 -8.24
CA ALA A 125 -23.75 10.17 -7.53
C ALA A 125 -24.31 11.34 -8.33
N LEU A 126 -23.63 11.84 -9.36
CA LEU A 126 -24.09 13.03 -10.08
C LEU A 126 -25.11 12.71 -11.19
N PRO A 127 -26.30 13.34 -11.18
CA PRO A 127 -27.28 13.21 -12.26
C PRO A 127 -26.77 13.72 -13.62
N VAL A 128 -25.79 14.64 -13.61
CA VAL A 128 -25.16 15.23 -14.80
C VAL A 128 -24.52 14.17 -15.72
N PHE A 129 -24.19 13.00 -15.18
CA PHE A 129 -23.60 11.91 -15.95
C PHE A 129 -24.62 10.96 -16.59
N HIS A 130 -25.88 11.02 -16.18
CA HIS A 130 -26.97 10.33 -16.86
C HIS A 130 -27.51 11.27 -17.95
N SER A 131 -27.33 10.91 -19.23
CA SER A 131 -27.78 11.78 -20.32
C SER A 131 -29.30 11.95 -20.29
N ASP A 132 -29.73 13.20 -20.17
CA ASP A 132 -31.02 13.75 -20.60
C ASP A 132 -32.29 12.93 -20.28
N GLY A 133 -32.91 13.25 -19.13
CA GLY A 133 -34.35 13.05 -18.93
C GLY A 133 -34.81 11.82 -18.13
N CYS A 134 -33.92 10.94 -17.67
CA CYS A 134 -34.28 9.80 -16.80
C CYS A 134 -34.54 10.20 -15.33
N THR A 135 -35.28 11.28 -15.07
CA THR A 135 -35.70 11.73 -13.73
C THR A 135 -37.18 11.46 -13.42
N SER A 136 -37.86 10.63 -14.21
CA SER A 136 -39.27 10.30 -13.97
C SER A 136 -39.43 8.88 -13.41
N PHE A 137 -40.04 8.81 -12.23
CA PHE A 137 -40.45 7.62 -11.46
C PHE A 137 -41.46 6.69 -12.20
N THR A 138 -41.52 6.72 -13.54
CA THR A 138 -42.61 6.11 -14.33
C THR A 138 -42.11 5.36 -15.58
N SER A 139 -40.80 5.14 -15.73
CA SER A 139 -40.26 4.36 -16.84
C SER A 139 -40.00 2.92 -16.42
N LEU A 140 -41.05 2.12 -16.40
CA LEU A 140 -40.94 0.66 -16.47
C LEU A 140 -40.33 0.32 -17.84
N SER A 141 -39.07 -0.14 -17.89
CA SER A 141 -38.43 -0.78 -19.06
C SER A 141 -37.61 0.08 -20.05
N GLY A 142 -36.74 0.99 -19.59
CA GLY A 142 -35.70 1.58 -20.44
C GLY A 142 -34.36 1.70 -19.72
N ALA A 143 -33.39 0.84 -20.08
CA ALA A 143 -32.02 0.94 -19.56
C ALA A 143 -31.39 2.25 -20.06
N CYS A 144 -31.29 3.26 -19.20
CA CYS A 144 -30.59 4.50 -19.53
C CYS A 144 -29.11 4.15 -19.72
N SER A 145 -28.56 4.38 -20.92
CA SER A 145 -27.16 4.11 -21.20
C SER A 145 -26.28 5.12 -20.47
N PRO A 146 -25.17 4.68 -19.81
CA PRO A 146 -24.28 5.61 -19.12
C PRO A 146 -23.60 6.54 -20.13
N SER A 147 -23.35 7.80 -19.75
CA SER A 147 -22.62 8.70 -20.63
C SER A 147 -21.16 8.23 -20.79
N PRO A 148 -20.53 8.41 -21.97
CA PRO A 148 -19.14 8.03 -22.19
C PRO A 148 -18.16 8.69 -21.20
N VAL A 149 -18.48 9.91 -20.75
CA VAL A 149 -17.71 10.65 -19.76
C VAL A 149 -17.78 9.96 -18.39
N GLN A 150 -18.96 9.50 -17.97
CA GLN A 150 -19.15 8.74 -16.74
C GLN A 150 -18.28 7.47 -16.72
N VAL A 151 -18.37 6.68 -17.80
CA VAL A 151 -17.63 5.43 -17.96
C VAL A 151 -16.12 5.70 -17.91
N THR A 152 -15.65 6.75 -18.58
CA THR A 152 -14.24 7.13 -18.59
C THR A 152 -13.76 7.53 -17.20
N ILE A 153 -14.49 8.41 -16.50
CA ILE A 153 -14.15 8.83 -15.13
C ILE A 153 -14.11 7.61 -14.20
N PHE A 154 -15.10 6.72 -14.31
CA PHE A 154 -15.16 5.49 -13.53
C PHE A 154 -13.92 4.61 -13.75
N TYR A 155 -13.57 4.28 -15.00
CA TYR A 155 -12.41 3.43 -15.28
C TYR A 155 -11.09 4.09 -14.89
N VAL A 156 -10.92 5.39 -15.14
CA VAL A 156 -9.73 6.14 -14.67
C VAL A 156 -9.62 6.04 -13.15
N SER A 157 -10.72 6.26 -12.44
CA SER A 157 -10.73 6.17 -10.98
C SER A 157 -10.46 4.76 -10.46
N LEU A 158 -11.00 3.72 -11.13
CA LEU A 158 -10.76 2.32 -10.79
C LEU A 158 -9.27 1.94 -10.92
N TYR A 159 -8.60 2.37 -11.99
CA TYR A 159 -7.16 2.15 -12.15
C TYR A 159 -6.31 3.02 -11.22
N LEU A 160 -6.79 4.21 -10.83
CA LEU A 160 -6.15 4.99 -9.76
C LEU A 160 -6.23 4.28 -8.39
N VAL A 161 -7.33 3.57 -8.09
CA VAL A 161 -7.41 2.70 -6.90
C VAL A 161 -6.31 1.62 -6.95
N ALA A 162 -6.12 0.96 -8.09
CA ALA A 162 -5.07 -0.06 -8.24
C ALA A 162 -3.66 0.53 -8.06
N LEU A 163 -3.41 1.73 -8.60
CA LEU A 163 -2.14 2.43 -8.42
C LEU A 163 -1.90 2.85 -6.96
N ALA A 164 -2.94 3.34 -6.28
CA ALA A 164 -2.88 3.71 -4.87
C ALA A 164 -2.56 2.48 -4.00
N GLU A 165 -3.27 1.36 -4.21
CA GLU A 165 -3.03 0.08 -3.53
C GLU A 165 -1.60 -0.42 -3.74
N ALA A 166 -1.10 -0.30 -4.97
CA ALA A 166 0.26 -0.73 -5.32
C ALA A 166 1.36 0.00 -4.55
N GLY A 167 1.16 1.29 -4.25
CA GLY A 167 2.10 2.06 -3.42
C GLY A 167 1.90 1.85 -1.93
N HIS A 168 0.65 1.74 -1.49
CA HIS A 168 0.31 1.67 -0.07
C HIS A 168 0.78 0.36 0.55
N LYS A 169 0.35 -0.78 0.01
CA LYS A 169 0.51 -2.11 0.61
C LYS A 169 1.95 -2.48 1.00
N PRO A 170 2.94 -2.47 0.07
CA PRO A 170 4.31 -2.85 0.44
C PRO A 170 4.95 -1.86 1.41
N CYS A 171 4.62 -0.56 1.28
CA CYS A 171 5.23 0.49 2.09
C CYS A 171 4.65 0.54 3.51
N ALA A 172 3.34 0.37 3.67
CA ALA A 172 2.65 0.44 4.96
C ALA A 172 3.09 -0.71 5.89
N GLN A 173 3.16 -1.93 5.37
CA GLN A 173 3.65 -3.08 6.13
C GLN A 173 5.12 -2.89 6.57
N ALA A 174 5.98 -2.47 5.65
CA ALA A 174 7.39 -2.21 5.96
C ALA A 174 7.56 -1.07 6.96
N PHE A 175 6.83 0.03 6.79
CA PHE A 175 6.86 1.17 7.69
C PHE A 175 6.28 0.85 9.08
N GLY A 176 5.25 0.01 9.16
CA GLY A 176 4.72 -0.49 10.43
C GLY A 176 5.74 -1.35 11.17
N ALA A 177 6.45 -2.22 10.46
CA ALA A 177 7.51 -3.04 11.01
C ALA A 177 8.70 -2.18 11.53
N ASP A 178 9.03 -1.11 10.81
CA ASP A 178 10.08 -0.14 11.19
C ASP A 178 9.76 0.58 12.51
N GLN A 179 8.53 0.53 13.01
CA GLN A 179 8.25 1.15 14.31
C GLN A 179 8.86 0.36 15.48
N PHE A 180 9.31 -0.88 15.25
CA PHE A 180 9.88 -1.75 16.27
C PHE A 180 11.34 -2.12 15.93
N ASP A 181 12.24 -1.97 16.90
CA ASP A 181 13.63 -2.37 16.74
C ASP A 181 13.77 -3.90 16.84
N GLN A 182 14.36 -4.51 15.82
CA GLN A 182 14.52 -5.96 15.72
C GLN A 182 15.59 -6.51 16.67
N HIS A 183 16.57 -5.69 17.03
CA HIS A 183 17.68 -6.09 17.89
C HIS A 183 17.36 -5.95 19.38
N HIS A 184 16.23 -5.30 19.71
CA HIS A 184 15.79 -5.15 21.09
C HIS A 184 14.82 -6.29 21.48
N PRO A 185 15.10 -7.06 22.55
CA PRO A 185 14.35 -8.27 22.88
C PRO A 185 12.85 -8.03 23.11
N GLU A 186 12.46 -6.93 23.74
CA GLU A 186 11.03 -6.63 23.97
C GLU A 186 10.32 -6.07 22.74
N GLU A 187 11.04 -5.32 21.89
CA GLU A 187 10.43 -4.69 20.71
C GLU A 187 10.29 -5.72 19.58
N SER A 188 11.19 -6.71 19.50
CA SER A 188 11.09 -7.80 18.54
C SER A 188 9.88 -8.70 18.80
N VAL A 189 9.57 -9.00 20.07
CA VAL A 189 8.34 -9.71 20.47
C VAL A 189 7.11 -8.86 20.17
N SER A 190 7.14 -7.57 20.50
CA SER A 190 6.06 -6.63 20.17
C SER A 190 5.79 -6.54 18.67
N ARG A 191 6.84 -6.60 17.84
CA ARG A 191 6.74 -6.61 16.38
C ARG A 191 6.01 -7.87 15.88
N SER A 192 6.31 -9.03 16.44
CA SER A 192 5.59 -10.27 16.11
C SER A 192 4.11 -10.17 16.49
N SER A 193 3.80 -9.66 17.68
CA SER A 193 2.42 -9.38 18.08
C SER A 193 1.73 -8.36 17.18
N PHE A 194 2.44 -7.34 16.71
CA PHE A 194 1.93 -6.36 15.74
C PHE A 194 1.49 -7.04 14.45
N PHE A 195 2.30 -7.93 13.89
CA PHE A 195 1.90 -8.69 12.69
C PHE A 195 0.72 -9.62 12.95
N ASN A 196 0.64 -10.27 14.12
CA ASN A 196 -0.53 -11.08 14.48
C ASN A 196 -1.81 -10.24 14.47
N TRP A 197 -1.79 -9.05 15.08
CA TRP A 197 -2.92 -8.11 15.07
C TRP A 197 -3.20 -7.54 13.68
N TRP A 198 -2.17 -7.27 12.89
CA TRP A 198 -2.29 -6.82 11.51
C TRP A 198 -3.06 -7.84 10.66
N TYR A 199 -2.66 -9.11 10.71
CA TYR A 199 -3.32 -10.19 9.96
C TYR A 199 -4.75 -10.44 10.46
N PHE A 200 -4.96 -10.45 11.77
CA PHE A 200 -6.31 -10.60 12.34
C PHE A 200 -7.24 -9.45 11.89
N GLY A 201 -6.76 -8.21 11.99
CA GLY A 201 -7.49 -7.02 11.55
C GLY A 201 -7.76 -7.02 10.05
N MET A 202 -6.81 -7.47 9.24
CA MET A 202 -6.99 -7.61 7.79
C MET A 202 -8.08 -8.64 7.46
N CYS A 203 -8.01 -9.85 8.00
CA CYS A 203 -8.99 -10.90 7.70
C CYS A 203 -10.41 -10.52 8.16
N SER A 204 -10.55 -10.06 9.41
CA SER A 204 -11.84 -9.65 9.97
C SER A 204 -12.38 -8.38 9.29
N GLY A 205 -11.51 -7.41 9.03
CA GLY A 205 -11.85 -6.15 8.37
C GLY A 205 -12.30 -6.35 6.93
N THR A 206 -11.61 -7.16 6.13
CA THR A 206 -12.02 -7.49 4.76
C THR A 206 -13.38 -8.20 4.76
N ALA A 207 -13.60 -9.18 5.64
CA ALA A 207 -14.89 -9.88 5.72
C ALA A 207 -16.05 -8.92 6.04
N ALA A 208 -15.87 -8.05 7.04
CA ALA A 208 -16.85 -7.04 7.41
C ALA A 208 -17.08 -6.01 6.30
N THR A 209 -16.00 -5.54 5.66
CA THR A 209 -16.03 -4.58 4.55
C THR A 209 -16.85 -5.11 3.39
N THR A 210 -16.60 -6.35 2.97
CA THR A 210 -17.31 -6.98 1.86
C THR A 210 -18.82 -7.05 2.15
N MET A 211 -19.20 -7.47 3.36
CA MET A 211 -20.62 -7.55 3.73
C MET A 211 -21.29 -6.17 3.79
N VAL A 212 -20.68 -5.22 4.51
CA VAL A 212 -21.27 -3.89 4.75
C VAL A 212 -21.28 -3.04 3.47
N SER A 213 -20.21 -3.07 2.69
CA SER A 213 -20.11 -2.24 1.47
C SER A 213 -21.10 -2.71 0.41
N SER A 214 -21.18 -4.02 0.15
CA SER A 214 -22.17 -4.54 -0.80
C SER A 214 -23.59 -4.21 -0.37
N TYR A 215 -23.91 -4.33 0.93
CA TYR A 215 -25.24 -3.95 1.44
C TYR A 215 -25.57 -2.47 1.19
N ILE A 216 -24.64 -1.56 1.53
CA ILE A 216 -24.82 -0.12 1.30
C ILE A 216 -24.99 0.18 -0.19
N GLN A 217 -24.16 -0.43 -1.03
CA GLN A 217 -24.15 -0.21 -2.47
C GLN A 217 -25.45 -0.68 -3.13
N ASP A 218 -25.95 -1.86 -2.77
CA ASP A 218 -27.16 -2.44 -3.38
C ASP A 218 -28.46 -1.84 -2.83
N ASN A 219 -28.51 -1.50 -1.53
CA ASN A 219 -29.78 -1.14 -0.87
C ASN A 219 -29.94 0.36 -0.60
N ILE A 220 -28.83 1.10 -0.46
CA ILE A 220 -28.87 2.54 -0.12
C ILE A 220 -28.42 3.38 -1.31
N GLY A 221 -27.34 2.97 -1.98
CA GLY A 221 -26.91 3.52 -3.26
C GLY A 221 -25.40 3.65 -3.41
N TRP A 222 -24.98 3.67 -4.67
CA TRP A 222 -23.58 3.69 -5.10
C TRP A 222 -22.80 4.95 -4.70
N GLY A 223 -23.47 6.11 -4.64
CA GLY A 223 -22.85 7.36 -4.19
C GLY A 223 -22.33 7.26 -2.76
N LEU A 224 -23.15 6.74 -1.84
CA LEU A 224 -22.74 6.51 -0.46
C LEU A 224 -21.76 5.33 -0.35
N GLY A 225 -21.96 4.28 -1.15
CA GLY A 225 -21.09 3.12 -1.22
C GLY A 225 -19.62 3.45 -1.50
N PHE A 226 -19.34 4.47 -2.32
CA PHE A 226 -17.97 4.95 -2.57
C PHE A 226 -17.60 6.18 -1.71
N GLY A 227 -18.58 6.99 -1.32
CA GLY A 227 -18.37 8.20 -0.53
C GLY A 227 -17.94 7.94 0.91
N ILE A 228 -18.50 6.90 1.56
CA ILE A 228 -18.13 6.53 2.94
C ILE A 228 -16.65 6.13 3.03
N PRO A 229 -16.13 5.19 2.20
CA PRO A 229 -14.70 4.89 2.22
C PRO A 229 -13.81 6.10 1.88
N CYS A 230 -14.26 7.02 1.01
CA CYS A 230 -13.53 8.26 0.74
C CYS A 230 -13.32 9.08 2.02
N LEU A 231 -14.40 9.31 2.80
CA LEU A 231 -14.33 10.04 4.06
C LEU A 231 -13.45 9.33 5.09
N VAL A 232 -13.60 8.01 5.23
CA VAL A 232 -12.78 7.18 6.11
C VAL A 232 -11.29 7.32 5.76
N MET A 233 -10.95 7.32 4.48
CA MET A 233 -9.57 7.49 4.01
C MET A 233 -9.01 8.89 4.32
N VAL A 234 -9.82 9.94 4.18
CA VAL A 234 -9.42 11.32 4.55
C VAL A 234 -9.10 11.41 6.05
N LEU A 235 -9.97 10.84 6.89
CA LEU A 235 -9.77 10.82 8.34
C LEU A 235 -8.53 9.99 8.72
N ALA A 236 -8.35 8.84 8.08
CA ALA A 236 -7.20 7.97 8.31
C ALA A 236 -5.88 8.62 7.88
N LEU A 237 -5.85 9.32 6.76
CA LEU A 237 -4.69 10.11 6.33
C LEU A 237 -4.38 11.22 7.34
N ALA A 238 -5.39 11.95 7.82
CA ALA A 238 -5.18 12.96 8.85
C ALA A 238 -4.58 12.36 10.13
N MET A 239 -5.12 11.22 10.59
CA MET A 239 -4.59 10.49 11.74
C MET A 239 -3.15 9.99 11.52
N PHE A 240 -2.87 9.45 10.33
CA PHE A 240 -1.52 9.02 9.96
C PHE A 240 -0.53 10.20 10.00
N LEU A 241 -0.91 11.36 9.49
CA LEU A 241 -0.09 12.58 9.53
C LEU A 241 0.07 13.14 10.95
N LEU A 242 -0.94 13.03 11.82
CA LEU A 242 -0.80 13.39 13.24
C LEU A 242 0.24 12.51 13.96
N GLY A 243 0.42 11.26 13.52
CA GLY A 243 1.45 10.35 14.00
C GLY A 243 2.89 10.73 13.64
N THR A 244 3.10 11.68 12.70
CA THR A 244 4.42 12.01 12.10
C THR A 244 5.55 12.18 13.11
N ARG A 245 5.28 12.83 14.26
CA ARG A 245 6.27 13.10 15.30
C ARG A 245 6.70 11.86 16.10
N ARG A 246 5.90 10.80 16.07
CA ARG A 246 6.15 9.55 16.78
C ARG A 246 6.83 8.51 15.90
N TYR A 247 6.85 8.68 14.58
CA TYR A 247 7.42 7.66 13.70
C TYR A 247 8.94 7.58 13.76
N ARG A 248 9.44 6.37 13.53
CA ARG A 248 10.83 6.07 13.23
C ARG A 248 11.03 5.99 11.72
N TYR A 249 12.04 6.68 11.20
CA TYR A 249 12.40 6.67 9.79
C TYR A 249 13.76 6.01 9.62
N TYR A 250 13.79 4.84 8.97
CA TYR A 250 15.05 4.18 8.67
C TYR A 250 15.71 4.88 7.47
N THR A 251 16.95 5.32 7.68
CA THR A 251 17.78 5.81 6.57
C THR A 251 18.33 4.62 5.82
N SER A 252 17.73 4.28 4.68
CA SER A 252 18.33 3.32 3.74
C SER A 252 19.60 3.92 3.15
N THR A 253 20.74 3.60 3.74
CA THR A 253 22.08 3.89 3.17
C THR A 253 22.45 2.89 2.06
N GLN A 254 21.74 1.77 1.95
CA GLN A 254 21.97 0.77 0.92
C GLN A 254 21.08 1.01 -0.31
N SER A 255 21.67 0.93 -1.50
CA SER A 255 20.92 1.01 -2.77
C SER A 255 19.91 -0.13 -2.87
N SER A 256 18.66 0.17 -3.26
CA SER A 256 17.59 -0.83 -3.29
C SER A 256 18.00 -2.05 -4.13
N PRO A 257 17.70 -3.29 -3.68
CA PRO A 257 17.97 -4.52 -4.44
C PRO A 257 17.41 -4.45 -5.86
N PHE A 258 16.25 -3.82 -6.03
CA PHE A 258 15.64 -3.58 -7.33
C PHE A 258 16.39 -2.57 -8.19
N ALA A 259 16.94 -1.49 -7.62
CA ALA A 259 17.82 -0.59 -8.38
C ALA A 259 19.12 -1.28 -8.81
N ARG A 260 19.59 -2.29 -8.05
CA ARG A 260 20.71 -3.14 -8.48
C ARG A 260 20.29 -4.08 -9.61
N LEU A 261 19.14 -4.72 -9.50
CA LEU A 261 18.58 -5.61 -10.53
C LEU A 261 18.26 -4.85 -11.82
N ALA A 262 17.64 -3.68 -11.75
CA ALA A 262 17.37 -2.82 -12.89
C ALA A 262 18.67 -2.34 -13.55
N ARG A 263 19.70 -1.98 -12.76
CA ARG A 263 21.04 -1.70 -13.31
C ARG A 263 21.65 -2.92 -13.98
N ALA A 264 21.49 -4.12 -13.42
CA ALA A 264 21.95 -5.36 -14.03
C ALA A 264 21.21 -5.66 -15.35
N PHE A 265 19.89 -5.51 -15.41
CA PHE A 265 19.12 -5.64 -16.65
C PHE A 265 19.51 -4.60 -17.71
N VAL A 266 19.66 -3.33 -17.31
CA VAL A 266 20.14 -2.27 -18.22
C VAL A 266 21.56 -2.58 -18.71
N ALA A 267 22.42 -3.12 -17.85
CA ALA A 267 23.77 -3.56 -18.22
C ALA A 267 23.74 -4.76 -19.18
N LEU A 268 22.82 -5.72 -19.01
CA LEU A 268 22.62 -6.85 -19.92
C LEU A 268 22.07 -6.40 -21.29
N LEU A 269 21.14 -5.44 -21.31
CA LEU A 269 20.58 -4.89 -22.54
C LEU A 269 21.59 -4.02 -23.31
N LYS A 270 22.42 -3.26 -22.58
CA LYS A 270 23.52 -2.48 -23.18
C LYS A 270 24.72 -3.37 -23.54
N GLY A 271 24.93 -4.46 -22.80
CA GLY A 271 25.97 -5.46 -22.98
C GLY A 271 25.60 -6.53 -24.01
N SER A 272 25.16 -6.12 -25.20
CA SER A 272 24.98 -7.02 -26.35
C SER A 272 26.02 -6.80 -27.46
N LYS A 273 27.15 -6.15 -27.14
CA LYS A 273 28.40 -6.20 -27.93
C LYS A 273 29.59 -6.06 -26.99
N SER A 274 30.39 -7.14 -26.85
CA SER A 274 31.64 -7.23 -26.09
C SER A 274 31.53 -7.60 -24.59
N SER A 275 31.58 -8.91 -24.30
CA SER A 275 32.66 -9.52 -23.51
C SER A 275 32.22 -10.85 -22.92
N GLN A 276 32.49 -11.89 -23.69
CA GLN A 276 32.50 -13.30 -23.32
C GLN A 276 33.72 -13.56 -22.40
N CYS A 277 33.81 -12.86 -21.27
CA CYS A 277 34.87 -13.05 -20.26
C CYS A 277 34.43 -12.65 -18.83
N ALA A 278 33.23 -12.07 -18.67
CA ALA A 278 32.65 -11.79 -17.35
C ALA A 278 31.78 -12.93 -16.79
N LYS A 279 31.59 -14.01 -17.57
CA LYS A 279 30.68 -15.12 -17.23
C LYS A 279 31.20 -16.05 -16.13
N LEU A 280 32.50 -16.02 -15.83
CA LEU A 280 33.09 -16.91 -14.83
C LEU A 280 33.19 -16.28 -13.42
N THR A 281 33.21 -14.94 -13.33
CA THR A 281 33.29 -14.22 -12.04
C THR A 281 31.90 -13.99 -11.42
N LEU A 282 30.83 -13.96 -12.22
CA LEU A 282 29.48 -13.74 -11.70
C LEU A 282 28.91 -14.97 -10.99
N ILE A 283 29.34 -16.18 -11.38
CA ILE A 283 28.89 -17.43 -10.75
C ILE A 283 29.57 -17.62 -9.39
N THR A 284 30.83 -17.19 -9.22
CA THR A 284 31.51 -17.27 -7.91
C THR A 284 30.94 -16.28 -6.88
N VAL A 285 30.49 -15.10 -7.30
CA VAL A 285 29.87 -14.12 -6.38
C VAL A 285 28.48 -14.59 -5.90
N GLU A 286 27.75 -15.38 -6.70
CA GLU A 286 26.44 -15.91 -6.30
C GLU A 286 26.56 -17.02 -5.24
N ILE A 287 27.70 -17.71 -5.16
CA ILE A 287 27.95 -18.79 -4.19
C ILE A 287 28.35 -18.23 -2.81
N ASP A 288 29.12 -17.14 -2.76
CA ASP A 288 29.53 -16.52 -1.48
C ASP A 288 28.36 -15.86 -0.72
N VAL A 289 27.30 -15.42 -1.42
CA VAL A 289 26.10 -14.83 -0.79
C VAL A 289 25.25 -15.88 -0.06
N PHE A 290 25.38 -17.17 -0.40
CA PHE A 290 24.60 -18.27 0.19
C PHE A 290 25.32 -19.08 1.28
N GLY A 291 26.55 -18.71 1.68
CA GLY A 291 27.20 -19.29 2.87
C GLY A 291 27.43 -20.80 2.82
N LEU A 292 27.61 -21.38 1.62
CA LEU A 292 28.05 -22.76 1.44
C LEU A 292 29.57 -22.76 1.22
N SER A 293 30.31 -23.02 2.29
CA SER A 293 31.74 -23.30 2.24
C SER A 293 31.95 -24.61 1.47
N CYS A 294 32.37 -24.54 0.21
CA CYS A 294 32.96 -25.66 -0.50
C CYS A 294 34.45 -25.37 -0.70
N ASP A 295 35.26 -26.26 -0.11
CA ASP A 295 36.72 -26.28 -0.18
C ASP A 295 37.18 -26.32 -1.64
N GLU A 296 37.98 -25.34 -2.06
CA GLU A 296 38.48 -25.22 -3.42
C GLU A 296 39.90 -25.79 -3.52
N GLN A 297 40.02 -26.99 -4.07
CA GLN A 297 41.24 -27.41 -4.76
C GLN A 297 40.85 -27.91 -6.15
N HIS A 298 41.19 -27.15 -7.20
CA HIS A 298 41.96 -27.67 -8.33
C HIS A 298 42.40 -26.55 -9.28
N SER A 299 43.73 -26.50 -9.50
CA SER A 299 44.45 -25.64 -10.45
C SER A 299 43.92 -25.68 -11.88
N CYS A 300 43.90 -24.52 -12.54
CA CYS A 300 44.00 -24.44 -14.00
C CYS A 300 45.48 -24.55 -14.42
N GLY A 301 45.75 -25.43 -15.38
CA GLY A 301 46.91 -25.35 -16.27
C GLY A 301 46.55 -24.68 -17.58
#